data_AF-A0A7J6SK97-F1
#
_entry.id   AF-A0A7J6SK97-F1
#
_cell.length_a   1.000
_cell.length_b   1.000
_cell.length_c   1.000
_cell.angle_alpha   90.00
_cell.angle_beta   90.00
_cell.angle_gamma   90.00
#
_symmetry.space_group_name_H-M   'P 1'
#
loop_
_entity.id
_entity.type
_entity.pdbx_description
1 polymer ?
#
loop_
_entity_poly.entity_id
_entity_poly.type
_entity_poly.pdbx_seq_one_letter_code
_entity_poly.pdbx_strand_id
1 'polypeptide(L)'
;EEDPSWELYGDVIVMIRSLDMYKDTFERSFEEATKEFYQEESASKIETLTTEEYLDYVEGVWKKEKALHDACKLHPHTWQDTDRILRDQLLVMHSASLTSTERLLELLDAKPEPQIDATKTLLRSLEMVHVTSELKSSWSHAIRAIGEALMKK
;
A
#
# COMPACT_ATOMS: atom_id res chain seq x y z
N GLU A 1 -10.88 19.53 1.20
CA GLU A 1 -11.33 20.35 2.33
C GLU A 1 -10.99 19.58 3.58
N GLU A 2 -10.29 20.19 4.54
CA GLU A 2 -10.06 19.57 5.84
C GLU A 2 -11.40 19.49 6.56
N ASP A 3 -11.80 18.28 6.94
CA ASP A 3 -13.03 18.07 7.68
C ASP A 3 -12.83 18.66 9.10
N PRO A 4 -13.60 19.69 9.50
CA PRO A 4 -13.45 20.34 10.80
C PRO A 4 -13.66 19.38 11.98
N SER A 5 -14.15 18.16 11.75
CA SER A 5 -14.23 17.11 12.77
C SER A 5 -12.86 16.56 13.21
N TRP A 6 -11.82 16.61 12.36
CA TRP A 6 -10.52 16.01 12.68
C TRP A 6 -9.77 16.75 13.78
N GLU A 7 -9.84 18.09 13.81
CA GLU A 7 -9.25 18.88 14.89
C GLU A 7 -9.91 18.55 16.24
N LEU A 8 -11.24 18.42 16.25
CA LEU A 8 -12.00 18.05 17.44
C LEU A 8 -11.62 16.64 17.94
N TYR A 9 -11.51 15.67 17.04
CA TYR A 9 -11.05 14.33 17.39
C TYR A 9 -9.61 14.35 17.92
N GLY A 10 -8.74 15.15 17.30
CA GLY A 10 -7.37 15.34 17.75
C GLY A 10 -7.28 15.88 19.17
N ASP A 11 -8.13 16.86 19.54
CA ASP A 11 -8.15 17.41 20.89
C ASP A 11 -8.65 16.40 21.93
N VAL A 12 -9.66 15.58 21.59
CA VAL A 12 -10.10 14.45 22.44
C VAL A 12 -8.98 13.43 22.61
N ILE A 13 -8.23 13.13 21.55
CA ILE A 13 -7.11 12.19 21.57
C ILE A 13 -5.97 12.71 22.46
N VAL A 14 -5.67 14.00 22.40
CA VAL A 14 -4.70 14.65 23.29
C VAL A 14 -5.17 14.58 24.76
N MET A 15 -6.47 14.74 25.01
CA MET A 15 -7.04 14.62 26.35
C MET A 15 -6.90 13.20 26.91
N ILE A 16 -7.31 12.16 26.18
CA ILE A 16 -7.19 10.77 26.66
C ILE A 16 -5.74 10.35 26.86
N ARG A 17 -4.81 10.89 26.06
CA ARG A 17 -3.37 10.68 26.26
C ARG A 17 -2.88 11.32 27.54
N SER A 18 -3.38 12.51 27.88
CA SER A 18 -3.05 13.20 29.13
C SER A 18 -3.59 12.47 30.37
N LEU A 19 -4.59 11.60 30.18
CA LEU A 19 -5.17 10.74 31.22
C LEU A 19 -4.56 9.34 31.26
N ASP A 20 -3.51 9.06 30.47
CA ASP A 20 -2.87 7.74 30.35
C ASP A 20 -3.81 6.62 29.87
N MET A 21 -4.84 6.98 29.11
CA MET A 21 -5.87 6.05 28.60
C MET A 21 -5.67 5.68 27.13
N TYR A 22 -4.70 6.30 26.45
CA TYR A 22 -4.53 6.25 25.00
C TYR A 22 -4.43 4.82 24.45
N LYS A 23 -3.51 4.03 25.01
CA LYS A 23 -3.17 2.71 24.48
C LYS A 23 -4.32 1.72 24.58
N ASP A 24 -4.95 1.65 25.74
CA ASP A 24 -6.00 0.65 26.02
C ASP A 24 -7.38 1.07 25.51
N THR A 25 -7.65 2.38 25.41
CA THR A 25 -8.99 2.87 25.04
C THR A 25 -9.10 3.20 23.56
N PHE A 26 -8.02 3.63 22.92
CA PHE A 26 -8.02 4.09 21.54
C PHE A 26 -7.11 3.27 20.63
N GLU A 27 -5.81 3.21 20.93
CA GLU A 27 -4.78 2.73 19.98
C GLU A 27 -5.05 1.31 19.49
N ARG A 28 -5.32 0.37 20.41
CA ARG A 28 -5.58 -1.03 20.03
C ARG A 28 -6.79 -1.18 19.10
N SER A 29 -7.92 -0.59 19.48
CA SER A 29 -9.15 -0.66 18.68
C SER A 29 -9.00 0.05 17.34
N PHE A 30 -8.24 1.15 17.30
CA PHE A 30 -7.91 1.87 16.08
C PHE A 30 -7.04 1.04 15.13
N GLU A 31 -6.02 0.35 15.64
CA GLU A 31 -5.17 -0.55 14.84
C GLU A 31 -5.96 -1.74 14.29
N GLU A 32 -6.81 -2.36 15.11
CA GLU A 32 -7.67 -3.49 14.70
C GLU A 32 -8.62 -3.06 13.57
N ALA A 33 -9.32 -1.94 13.75
CA ALA A 33 -10.23 -1.41 12.73
C ALA A 33 -9.48 -1.01 11.45
N THR A 34 -8.31 -0.38 11.57
CA THR A 34 -7.46 -0.02 10.42
C THR A 34 -7.04 -1.26 9.64
N LYS A 35 -6.63 -2.33 10.34
CA LYS A 35 -6.24 -3.58 9.71
C LYS A 35 -7.41 -4.23 8.98
N GLU A 36 -8.56 -4.38 9.62
CA GLU A 36 -9.75 -4.98 9.01
C GLU A 36 -10.20 -4.22 7.77
N PHE A 37 -10.26 -2.89 7.87
CA PHE A 37 -10.64 -2.02 6.76
C PHE A 37 -9.72 -2.20 5.55
N TYR A 38 -8.39 -2.11 5.74
CA TYR A 38 -7.46 -2.21 4.63
C TYR A 38 -7.27 -3.64 4.12
N GLN A 39 -7.51 -4.66 4.95
CA GLN A 39 -7.54 -6.04 4.48
C GLN A 39 -8.67 -6.25 3.47
N GLU A 40 -9.88 -5.79 3.78
CA GLU A 40 -11.04 -5.92 2.89
C GLU A 40 -10.95 -5.01 1.67
N GLU A 41 -10.60 -3.73 1.88
CA GLU A 41 -10.53 -2.75 0.80
C GLU A 41 -9.46 -3.15 -0.23
N SER A 42 -8.27 -3.53 0.23
CA SER A 42 -7.17 -3.89 -0.67
C SER A 42 -7.45 -5.16 -1.49
N ALA A 43 -8.16 -6.14 -0.93
CA ALA A 43 -8.59 -7.32 -1.65
C ALA A 43 -9.54 -6.95 -2.80
N SER A 44 -10.47 -6.03 -2.57
CA SER A 44 -11.33 -5.51 -3.64
C SER A 44 -10.54 -4.73 -4.70
N LYS A 45 -9.60 -3.88 -4.28
CA LYS A 45 -8.81 -3.04 -5.19
C LYS A 45 -7.83 -3.83 -6.04
N ILE A 46 -7.17 -4.85 -5.49
CA ILE A 46 -6.20 -5.65 -6.26
C ILE A 46 -6.88 -6.50 -7.33
N GLU A 47 -8.18 -6.79 -7.22
CA GLU A 47 -8.92 -7.51 -8.25
C GLU A 47 -9.43 -6.58 -9.36
N THR A 48 -9.71 -5.32 -9.02
CA THR A 48 -10.43 -4.39 -9.90
C THR A 48 -9.54 -3.37 -10.60
N LEU A 49 -8.39 -3.04 -10.02
CA LEU A 49 -7.47 -2.04 -10.55
C LEU A 49 -6.35 -2.67 -11.38
N THR A 50 -5.92 -1.95 -12.41
CA THR A 50 -4.64 -2.24 -13.08
C THR A 50 -3.47 -2.09 -12.09
N THR A 51 -2.30 -2.60 -12.46
CA THR A 51 -1.14 -2.54 -11.57
C THR A 51 -0.71 -1.10 -11.25
N GLU A 52 -0.76 -0.21 -12.24
CA GLU A 52 -0.49 1.23 -12.06
C GLU A 52 -1.52 1.88 -11.12
N GLU A 53 -2.81 1.74 -11.41
CA GLU A 53 -3.88 2.32 -10.58
C GLU A 53 -3.85 1.80 -9.13
N TYR A 54 -3.48 0.53 -8.94
CA TYR A 54 -3.34 -0.03 -7.60
C TYR A 54 -2.18 0.63 -6.84
N LEU A 55 -1.04 0.86 -7.49
CA LEU A 55 0.10 1.54 -6.87
C LEU A 55 -0.20 3.00 -6.53
N ASP A 56 -0.96 3.69 -7.39
CA ASP A 56 -1.45 5.05 -7.11
C ASP A 56 -2.41 5.05 -5.92
N TYR A 57 -3.30 4.06 -5.83
CA TYR A 57 -4.18 3.86 -4.67
C TYR A 57 -3.37 3.66 -3.39
N VAL A 58 -2.36 2.78 -3.41
CA VAL A 58 -1.44 2.56 -2.29
C VAL A 58 -0.81 3.88 -1.85
N GLU A 59 -0.19 4.64 -2.75
CA GLU A 59 0.41 5.93 -2.39
C GLU A 59 -0.62 6.93 -1.84
N GLY A 60 -1.81 6.96 -2.43
CA GLY A 60 -2.93 7.76 -1.97
C GLY A 60 -3.36 7.42 -0.53
N VAL A 61 -3.42 6.13 -0.20
CA VAL A 61 -3.73 5.66 1.16
C VAL A 61 -2.66 6.13 2.15
N TRP A 62 -1.37 5.97 1.84
CA TRP A 62 -0.30 6.44 2.72
C TRP A 62 -0.39 7.94 3.00
N LYS A 63 -0.65 8.74 1.95
CA LYS A 63 -0.83 10.19 2.09
C LYS A 63 -2.03 10.53 2.96
N LYS A 64 -3.16 9.85 2.73
CA LYS A 64 -4.41 10.04 3.49
C LYS A 64 -4.20 9.69 4.96
N GLU A 65 -3.66 8.52 5.26
CA GLU A 65 -3.44 8.07 6.65
C GLU A 65 -2.40 8.95 7.34
N LYS A 66 -1.35 9.37 6.64
CA LYS A 66 -0.38 10.30 7.22
C LYS A 66 -1.03 11.63 7.59
N ALA A 67 -1.86 12.19 6.71
CA ALA A 67 -2.60 13.42 6.98
C ALA A 67 -3.57 13.27 8.17
N LEU A 68 -4.28 12.14 8.25
CA LEU A 68 -5.15 11.82 9.39
C LEU A 68 -4.36 11.75 10.71
N HIS A 69 -3.22 11.07 10.71
CA HIS A 69 -2.37 10.96 11.89
C HIS A 69 -1.87 12.33 12.36
N ASP A 70 -1.48 13.20 11.42
CA ASP A 70 -0.99 14.54 11.72
C ASP A 70 -2.13 15.44 12.22
N ALA A 71 -3.30 15.42 11.58
CA ALA A 71 -4.47 16.20 11.97
C ALA A 71 -5.03 15.80 13.35
N CYS A 72 -5.11 14.49 13.61
CA CYS A 72 -5.58 13.94 14.88
C CYS A 72 -4.50 13.92 15.98
N LYS A 73 -3.29 14.43 15.70
CA LYS A 73 -2.17 14.50 16.65
C LYS A 73 -1.87 13.13 17.30
N LEU A 74 -2.03 12.05 16.52
CA LEU A 74 -1.84 10.67 17.00
C LEU A 74 -0.41 10.48 17.52
N HIS A 75 -0.23 9.53 18.43
CA HIS A 75 1.11 9.29 18.96
C HIS A 75 2.02 8.78 17.82
N PRO A 76 3.31 9.22 17.76
CA PRO A 76 4.27 8.68 16.81
C PRO A 76 4.36 7.15 16.70
N HIS A 77 4.16 6.41 17.81
CA HIS A 77 4.18 4.94 17.80
C HIS A 77 2.99 4.39 17.00
N THR A 78 1.81 4.98 17.16
CA THR A 78 0.60 4.63 16.40
C THR A 78 0.83 4.76 14.90
N TRP A 79 1.58 5.77 14.44
CA TRP A 79 1.96 5.85 13.02
C TRP A 79 2.88 4.72 12.60
N GLN A 80 3.83 4.30 13.45
CA GLN A 80 4.71 3.16 13.13
C GLN A 80 3.90 1.87 13.00
N ASP A 81 2.93 1.65 13.88
CA ASP A 81 2.05 0.49 13.82
C ASP A 81 1.07 0.57 12.63
N THR A 82 0.48 1.74 12.32
CA THR A 82 -0.30 1.96 11.10
C THR A 82 0.53 1.73 9.84
N ASP A 83 1.73 2.30 9.73
CA ASP A 83 2.62 2.10 8.57
C ASP A 83 2.94 0.62 8.37
N ARG A 84 3.17 -0.13 9.45
CA ARG A 84 3.33 -1.59 9.39
C ARG A 84 2.06 -2.28 8.88
N ILE A 85 0.89 -1.93 9.40
CA ILE A 85 -0.40 -2.49 8.96
C ILE A 85 -0.61 -2.22 7.47
N LEU A 86 -0.37 -1.00 7.01
CA LEU A 86 -0.50 -0.63 5.60
C LEU A 86 0.46 -1.44 4.71
N ARG A 87 1.74 -1.58 5.10
CA ARG A 87 2.69 -2.44 4.37
C ARG A 87 2.19 -3.88 4.27
N ASP A 88 1.71 -4.42 5.38
CA ASP A 88 1.27 -5.81 5.43
C ASP A 88 0.02 -6.04 4.58
N GLN A 89 -1.00 -5.20 4.74
CA GLN A 89 -2.29 -5.39 4.05
C GLN A 89 -2.25 -4.96 2.58
N LEU A 90 -1.50 -3.91 2.23
CA LEU A 90 -1.52 -3.37 0.87
C LEU A 90 -0.44 -3.96 -0.04
N LEU A 91 0.69 -4.44 0.52
CA LEU A 91 1.82 -4.91 -0.28
C LEU A 91 2.15 -6.37 -0.01
N VAL A 92 2.37 -6.76 1.25
CA VAL A 92 2.81 -8.13 1.59
C VAL A 92 1.73 -9.14 1.21
N MET A 93 0.49 -8.90 1.65
CA MET A 93 -0.65 -9.79 1.39
C MET A 93 -0.88 -10.04 -0.11
N HIS A 94 -0.59 -9.05 -0.95
CA HIS A 94 -0.84 -9.10 -2.40
C HIS A 94 0.42 -9.31 -3.23
N SER A 95 1.56 -9.55 -2.59
CA SER A 95 2.87 -9.63 -3.24
C SER A 95 2.92 -10.68 -4.36
N ALA A 96 2.30 -11.84 -4.17
CA ALA A 96 2.21 -12.88 -5.20
C ALA A 96 1.43 -12.41 -6.44
N SER A 97 0.34 -11.66 -6.26
CA SER A 97 -0.44 -11.08 -7.36
C SER A 97 0.34 -9.98 -8.06
N LEU A 98 0.91 -9.04 -7.30
CA LEU A 98 1.71 -7.93 -7.80
C LEU A 98 2.98 -8.38 -8.55
N THR A 99 3.51 -9.56 -8.20
CA THR A 99 4.65 -10.17 -8.88
C THR A 99 4.25 -11.24 -9.88
N SER A 100 2.96 -11.39 -10.21
CA SER A 100 2.53 -12.33 -11.25
C SER A 100 3.11 -11.95 -12.61
N THR A 101 3.31 -12.95 -13.47
CA THR A 101 3.87 -12.68 -14.81
C THR A 101 2.90 -11.82 -15.62
N GLU A 102 1.60 -12.04 -15.46
CA GLU A 102 0.52 -11.30 -16.10
C GLU A 102 0.60 -9.80 -15.77
N ARG A 103 0.61 -9.43 -14.48
CA ARG A 103 0.72 -8.03 -14.04
C ARG A 103 2.05 -7.39 -14.42
N LEU A 104 3.13 -8.16 -14.44
CA LEU A 104 4.43 -7.66 -14.92
C LEU A 104 4.42 -7.38 -16.43
N LEU A 105 3.76 -8.23 -17.22
CA LEU A 105 3.60 -8.02 -18.66
C LEU A 105 2.67 -6.84 -18.96
N GLU A 106 1.63 -6.59 -18.15
CA GLU A 106 0.80 -5.38 -18.25
C GLU A 106 1.64 -4.10 -18.24
N LEU A 107 2.73 -4.06 -17.46
CA LEU A 107 3.62 -2.91 -17.39
C LEU A 107 4.72 -2.94 -18.46
N LEU A 108 5.37 -4.10 -18.66
CA LEU A 108 6.57 -4.24 -19.47
C LEU A 108 6.31 -4.36 -20.98
N ASP A 109 5.15 -4.91 -21.38
CA ASP A 109 4.72 -5.05 -22.78
C ASP A 109 3.51 -4.14 -23.09
N ALA A 110 3.28 -3.12 -22.25
CA ALA A 110 2.25 -2.12 -22.49
C ALA A 110 2.46 -1.43 -23.86
N LYS A 111 1.34 -1.10 -24.52
CA LYS A 111 1.33 -0.35 -25.78
C LYS A 111 0.61 0.99 -25.60
N PRO A 112 1.07 2.08 -26.23
CA PRO A 112 2.10 2.14 -27.27
C PRO A 112 3.55 2.02 -26.75
N GLU A 113 3.76 2.25 -25.45
CA GLU A 113 5.07 2.18 -24.80
C GLU A 113 4.96 1.50 -23.42
N PRO A 114 6.04 0.86 -22.94
CA PRO A 114 6.08 0.27 -21.60
C PRO A 114 5.86 1.29 -20.49
N GLN A 115 5.16 0.89 -19.43
CA GLN A 115 4.91 1.72 -18.25
C GLN A 115 6.10 1.69 -17.28
N ILE A 116 7.18 2.37 -17.67
CA ILE A 116 8.46 2.33 -16.94
C ILE A 116 8.36 2.91 -15.53
N ASP A 117 7.59 3.99 -15.33
CA ASP A 117 7.51 4.62 -14.01
C ASP A 117 6.68 3.79 -13.03
N ALA A 118 5.54 3.23 -13.46
CA ALA A 118 4.80 2.25 -12.68
C ALA A 118 5.66 1.03 -12.32
N THR A 119 6.50 0.55 -13.25
CA THR A 119 7.45 -0.54 -12.99
C THR A 119 8.46 -0.19 -11.90
N LYS A 120 9.03 1.03 -11.92
CA LYS A 120 9.94 1.50 -10.87
C LYS A 120 9.23 1.64 -9.53
N THR A 121 7.99 2.14 -9.53
CA THR A 121 7.18 2.27 -8.32
C THR A 121 6.89 0.90 -7.73
N LEU A 122 6.48 -0.08 -8.54
CA LEU A 122 6.29 -1.47 -8.11
C LEU A 122 7.55 -2.04 -7.43
N LEU A 123 8.71 -1.89 -8.07
CA LEU A 123 9.98 -2.37 -7.52
C LEU A 123 10.29 -1.75 -6.15
N ARG A 124 10.18 -0.43 -6.03
CA ARG A 124 10.42 0.29 -4.75
C ARG A 124 9.45 -0.17 -3.67
N SER A 125 8.17 -0.33 -4.00
CA SER A 125 7.15 -0.80 -3.06
C SER A 125 7.44 -2.22 -2.56
N LEU A 126 7.90 -3.13 -3.42
CA LEU A 126 8.25 -4.49 -3.04
C LEU A 126 9.59 -4.58 -2.27
N GLU A 127 10.56 -3.72 -2.59
CA GLU A 127 11.80 -3.58 -1.82
C GLU A 127 11.52 -3.10 -0.39
N MET A 128 10.58 -2.16 -0.24
CA MET A 128 10.11 -1.64 1.05
C MET A 128 9.51 -2.70 1.98
N VAL A 129 9.06 -3.84 1.43
CA VAL A 129 8.51 -4.97 2.20
C VAL A 129 9.33 -6.26 2.04
N HIS A 130 10.56 -6.15 1.51
CA HIS A 130 11.52 -7.24 1.36
C HIS A 130 11.07 -8.43 0.49
N VAL A 131 10.12 -8.25 -0.43
CA VAL A 131 9.61 -9.30 -1.35
C VAL A 131 10.44 -9.39 -2.65
N THR A 132 11.75 -9.22 -2.53
CA THR A 132 12.66 -9.10 -3.69
C THR A 132 13.01 -10.44 -4.33
N SER A 133 12.78 -11.56 -3.64
CA SER A 133 13.16 -12.89 -4.11
C SER A 133 12.15 -13.45 -5.11
N GLU A 134 10.86 -13.33 -4.81
CA GLU A 134 9.74 -13.71 -5.67
C GLU A 134 9.74 -12.85 -6.93
N LEU A 135 9.97 -11.54 -6.79
CA LEU A 135 10.04 -10.60 -7.90
C LEU A 135 11.08 -11.03 -8.95
N LYS A 136 12.30 -11.42 -8.55
CA LYS A 136 13.36 -11.84 -9.49
C LYS A 136 12.95 -13.02 -10.37
N SER A 137 12.24 -13.99 -9.78
CA SER A 137 11.78 -15.17 -10.50
C SER A 137 10.76 -14.78 -11.56
N SER A 138 9.71 -14.05 -11.17
CA SER A 138 8.65 -13.65 -12.09
C SER A 138 9.12 -12.68 -13.16
N TRP A 139 9.99 -11.72 -12.82
CA TRP A 139 10.62 -10.84 -13.81
C TRP A 139 11.41 -11.60 -14.86
N SER A 140 12.17 -12.62 -14.44
CA SER A 140 12.94 -13.46 -15.36
C SER A 140 12.02 -14.17 -16.35
N HIS A 141 10.84 -14.62 -15.90
CA HIS A 141 9.84 -15.24 -16.78
C HIS A 141 9.21 -14.21 -17.73
N ALA A 142 8.81 -13.04 -17.24
CA ALA A 142 8.23 -11.97 -18.06
C ALA A 142 9.21 -11.51 -19.17
N ILE A 143 10.48 -11.27 -18.83
CA ILE A 143 11.51 -10.85 -19.81
C ILE A 143 11.73 -11.94 -20.86
N ARG A 144 11.77 -13.23 -20.47
CA ARG A 144 11.88 -14.33 -21.43
C ARG A 144 10.68 -14.39 -22.37
N ALA A 145 9.47 -14.24 -21.84
CA ALA A 145 8.25 -14.23 -22.64
C ALA A 145 8.26 -13.10 -23.68
N ILE A 146 8.68 -11.89 -23.29
CA ILE A 146 8.86 -10.75 -24.20
C ILE A 146 9.90 -11.10 -25.28
N GLY A 147 11.06 -11.63 -24.89
CA GLY A 147 12.11 -12.02 -25.83
C GLY A 147 11.66 -13.07 -26.85
N GLU A 148 10.92 -14.09 -26.42
CA GLU A 148 10.34 -15.10 -27.31
C GLU A 148 9.30 -14.52 -28.27
N ALA A 149 8.49 -13.56 -27.81
CA ALA A 149 7.50 -12.89 -28.64
C ALA A 149 8.15 -12.02 -29.73
N LEU A 150 9.29 -11.38 -29.43
CA LEU A 150 10.06 -10.59 -30.39
C LEU A 150 10.61 -11.45 -31.54
N MET A 151 11.06 -12.66 -31.25
CA MET A 151 11.63 -13.58 -32.27
C MET A 151 10.57 -14.19 -33.21
N LYS A 152 9.28 -14.12 -32.84
CA LYS A 152 8.16 -14.65 -33.64
C LYS A 152 7.54 -13.62 -34.58
N LYS A 153 7.99 -12.36 -34.54
CA LYS A 153 7.63 -11.30 -35.49
C LYS A 153 8.64 -11.23 -36.63
#